data_AF-A0A7K4H219-F1
#
_entry.id   AF-A0A7K4H219-F1
#
_cell.length_a   1.000
_cell.length_b   1.000
_cell.length_c   1.000
_cell.angle_alpha   90.00
_cell.angle_beta   90.00
_cell.angle_gamma   90.00
#
_symmetry.space_group_name_H-M   'P 1'
#
loop_
_entity.id
_entity.type
_entity.pdbx_description
1 polymer ?
#
loop_
_entity_poly.entity_id
_entity_poly.type
_entity_poly.pdbx_seq_one_letter_code
_entity_poly.pdbx_strand_id
1 'polypeptide(L)'
;MAKKDKNQEHKNSASKKNKGTNDGGVIEREETKITSLKDEKEKKKKYLSEEDLELDIPIVPEAPKQKVKISLDTSNLSTDVLERMKKYESSNVKVVLVNCERCNAIIPVPVLKKSILNSELPVVPISYVHKNLEKKDQHCLTIYLDHDFDIRRQRISDVVISLD
;
A
#
# COMPACT_ATOMS: atom_id res chain seq x y z
N MET A 1 -25.66 26.70 52.27
CA MET A 1 -25.99 27.08 50.87
C MET A 1 -25.29 26.09 49.93
N ALA A 2 -25.88 25.85 48.75
CA ALA A 2 -25.50 24.89 47.68
C ALA A 2 -26.14 23.48 47.81
N LYS A 3 -27.33 23.25 47.22
CA LYS A 3 -27.62 22.79 45.82
C LYS A 3 -27.25 21.30 45.64
N LYS A 4 -28.16 20.33 45.86
CA LYS A 4 -29.12 19.74 44.87
C LYS A 4 -28.58 19.75 43.44
N ASP A 5 -28.35 18.56 42.86
CA ASP A 5 -29.12 18.11 41.69
C ASP A 5 -29.07 16.58 41.52
N LYS A 6 -30.25 16.05 41.20
CA LYS A 6 -30.55 14.66 40.82
C LYS A 6 -30.21 14.48 39.35
N ASN A 7 -29.74 13.30 38.95
CA ASN A 7 -30.42 12.61 37.84
C ASN A 7 -30.13 11.10 37.82
N GLN A 8 -31.20 10.33 37.93
CA GLN A 8 -31.29 8.92 37.54
C GLN A 8 -31.72 8.88 36.08
N GLU A 9 -31.16 7.98 35.28
CA GLU A 9 -31.91 7.34 34.19
C GLU A 9 -31.30 5.97 33.86
N HIS A 10 -32.02 4.92 34.26
CA HIS A 10 -32.00 3.62 33.61
C HIS A 10 -32.85 3.71 32.35
N LYS A 11 -32.45 3.03 31.26
CA LYS A 11 -33.38 2.18 30.49
C LYS A 11 -32.64 1.25 29.52
N ASN A 12 -33.11 0.01 29.54
CA ASN A 12 -32.64 -1.16 28.84
C ASN A 12 -33.20 -1.27 27.41
N SER A 13 -32.43 -1.99 26.58
CA SER A 13 -32.76 -2.87 25.45
C SER A 13 -34.21 -2.95 24.90
N ALA A 14 -34.31 -2.92 23.56
CA ALA A 14 -35.27 -3.72 22.79
C ALA A 14 -34.86 -3.84 21.30
N SER A 15 -34.79 -5.08 20.82
CA SER A 15 -34.69 -5.46 19.40
C SER A 15 -36.09 -5.46 18.75
N LYS A 16 -36.22 -5.01 17.49
CA LYS A 16 -36.88 -5.74 16.37
C LYS A 16 -37.24 -4.88 15.14
N LYS A 17 -37.06 -5.54 13.99
CA LYS A 17 -37.89 -5.57 12.76
C LYS A 17 -37.65 -4.53 11.65
N ASN A 18 -37.09 -5.09 10.58
CA ASN A 18 -37.23 -4.74 9.17
C ASN A 18 -38.66 -4.35 8.75
N LYS A 19 -38.77 -3.31 7.93
CA LYS A 19 -39.68 -3.26 6.77
C LYS A 19 -39.23 -2.14 5.81
N GLY A 20 -38.32 -2.48 4.89
CA GLY A 20 -38.01 -1.65 3.71
C GLY A 20 -38.70 -2.26 2.50
N THR A 21 -39.68 -1.55 1.96
CA THR A 21 -40.38 -1.83 0.72
C THR A 21 -39.47 -1.50 -0.47
N ASN A 22 -39.04 -2.52 -1.22
CA ASN A 22 -38.38 -2.34 -2.52
C ASN A 22 -39.40 -2.67 -3.61
N ASP A 23 -39.96 -1.62 -4.21
CA ASP A 23 -40.74 -1.73 -5.43
C ASP A 23 -39.82 -1.78 -6.65
N GLY A 24 -39.91 -2.92 -7.33
CA GLY A 24 -39.73 -3.19 -8.75
C GLY A 24 -38.98 -2.20 -9.63
N GLY A 25 -37.73 -2.55 -9.94
CA GLY A 25 -37.07 -2.21 -11.20
C GLY A 25 -36.54 -3.50 -11.84
N VAL A 26 -37.21 -3.98 -12.88
CA VAL A 26 -36.81 -5.15 -13.68
C VAL A 26 -35.52 -4.79 -14.43
N ILE A 27 -34.44 -5.51 -14.15
CA ILE A 27 -33.25 -5.54 -15.01
C ILE A 27 -33.06 -7.00 -15.41
N GLU A 28 -33.35 -7.27 -16.69
CA GLU A 28 -33.07 -8.54 -17.33
C GLU A 28 -31.57 -8.85 -17.21
N ARG A 29 -31.24 -9.93 -16.50
CA ARG A 29 -29.90 -10.50 -16.48
C ARG A 29 -29.79 -11.49 -17.61
N GLU A 30 -29.13 -11.09 -18.69
CA GLU A 30 -28.60 -12.05 -19.66
C GLU A 30 -27.49 -12.88 -19.00
N GLU A 31 -27.69 -14.19 -18.98
CA GLU A 31 -26.71 -15.17 -18.54
C GLU A 31 -25.55 -15.25 -19.55
N THR A 32 -24.46 -14.54 -19.28
CA THR A 32 -23.22 -14.75 -20.04
C THR A 32 -22.61 -16.11 -19.68
N LYS A 33 -22.92 -17.09 -20.53
CA LYS A 33 -22.27 -18.40 -20.64
C LYS A 33 -20.75 -18.28 -20.60
N ILE A 34 -20.14 -18.89 -19.58
CA ILE A 34 -18.74 -19.26 -19.54
C ILE A 34 -18.48 -20.23 -20.70
N THR A 35 -17.85 -19.75 -21.78
CA THR A 35 -17.39 -20.58 -22.90
C THR A 35 -15.87 -20.60 -22.92
N SER A 36 -15.35 -21.71 -22.39
CA SER A 36 -14.20 -22.47 -22.90
C SER A 36 -13.06 -21.69 -23.59
N LEU A 37 -11.98 -21.45 -22.84
CA LEU A 37 -10.64 -21.06 -23.29
C LEU A 37 -9.93 -22.15 -24.13
N LYS A 38 -10.58 -22.69 -25.17
CA LYS A 38 -9.98 -23.71 -26.06
C LYS A 38 -9.79 -23.25 -27.52
N ASP A 39 -10.40 -22.13 -27.93
CA ASP A 39 -10.49 -21.78 -29.36
C ASP A 39 -9.49 -20.72 -29.85
N GLU A 40 -8.61 -20.17 -29.01
CA GLU A 40 -7.58 -19.21 -29.47
C GLU A 40 -6.31 -19.85 -30.04
N LYS A 41 -6.14 -21.17 -29.91
CA LYS A 41 -4.95 -21.87 -30.43
C LYS A 41 -4.98 -22.12 -31.95
N GLU A 42 -6.15 -22.05 -32.59
CA GLU A 42 -6.27 -22.36 -34.03
C GLU A 42 -6.13 -21.15 -34.96
N LYS A 43 -6.33 -19.91 -34.47
CA LYS A 43 -6.32 -18.72 -35.35
C LYS A 43 -4.93 -18.14 -35.65
N LYS A 44 -3.87 -18.52 -34.93
CA LYS A 44 -2.50 -18.00 -35.15
C LYS A 44 -1.66 -18.73 -36.21
N LYS A 45 -2.17 -19.80 -36.84
CA LYS A 45 -1.40 -20.55 -37.85
C LYS A 45 -1.51 -20.03 -39.29
N LYS A 46 -2.19 -18.90 -39.52
CA LYS A 46 -2.47 -18.40 -40.88
C LYS A 46 -1.47 -17.41 -41.46
N TYR A 47 -0.38 -17.08 -40.75
CA TYR A 47 0.58 -16.05 -41.15
C TYR A 47 2.04 -16.45 -40.86
N LEU A 48 2.46 -17.64 -41.28
CA LEU A 48 3.88 -17.98 -41.36
C LEU A 48 4.15 -18.42 -42.79
N SER A 49 4.97 -17.67 -43.52
CA SER A 49 5.50 -18.11 -44.81
C SER A 49 6.60 -19.16 -44.57
N GLU A 50 6.88 -19.98 -45.58
CA GLU A 50 7.93 -21.01 -45.49
C GLU A 50 9.32 -20.40 -45.20
N GLU A 51 9.53 -19.13 -45.59
CA GLU A 51 10.75 -18.35 -45.33
C GLU A 51 10.93 -17.98 -43.84
N ASP A 52 9.85 -17.86 -43.06
CA ASP A 52 9.91 -17.57 -41.61
C ASP A 52 10.31 -18.81 -40.78
N LEU A 53 10.23 -20.01 -41.36
CA LEU A 53 10.61 -21.27 -40.70
C LEU A 53 12.09 -21.61 -40.86
N GLU A 54 12.81 -20.99 -41.81
CA GLU A 54 14.24 -21.23 -42.05
C GLU A 54 15.15 -20.35 -41.18
N LEU A 55 14.59 -19.33 -40.53
CA LEU A 55 15.28 -18.56 -39.50
C LEU A 55 15.15 -19.28 -38.16
N ASP A 56 16.02 -20.25 -37.91
CA ASP A 56 16.13 -21.01 -36.66
C ASP A 56 16.45 -20.08 -35.46
N ILE A 57 15.44 -19.40 -34.93
CA ILE A 57 15.56 -18.65 -33.68
C ILE A 57 15.69 -19.70 -32.57
N PRO A 58 16.82 -19.73 -31.83
CA PRO A 58 16.98 -20.69 -30.74
C PRO A 58 15.88 -20.48 -29.70
N ILE A 59 15.26 -21.58 -29.27
CA ILE A 59 14.17 -21.56 -28.30
C ILE A 59 14.71 -20.99 -26.98
N VAL A 60 14.28 -19.77 -26.64
CA VAL A 60 14.62 -19.13 -25.38
C VAL A 60 13.89 -19.88 -24.25
N PRO A 61 14.59 -20.35 -23.21
CA PRO A 61 13.93 -21.00 -22.08
C PRO A 61 12.93 -20.06 -21.43
N GLU A 62 11.73 -20.56 -21.09
CA GLU A 62 10.73 -19.76 -20.38
C GLU A 62 11.32 -19.24 -19.06
N ALA A 63 11.28 -17.91 -18.87
CA ALA A 63 11.73 -17.30 -17.65
C ALA A 63 10.96 -17.88 -16.45
N PRO A 64 11.65 -18.24 -15.34
CA PRO A 64 11.01 -18.79 -14.17
C PRO A 64 9.97 -17.80 -13.62
N LYS A 65 8.69 -18.17 -13.71
CA LYS A 65 7.56 -17.35 -13.27
C LYS A 65 7.59 -17.28 -11.74
N GLN A 66 8.08 -16.18 -11.17
CA GLN A 66 8.05 -15.94 -9.73
C GLN A 66 6.59 -15.79 -9.28
N LYS A 67 6.11 -16.73 -8.45
CA LYS A 67 4.75 -16.74 -7.91
C LYS A 67 4.64 -15.99 -6.57
N VAL A 68 5.26 -14.83 -6.44
CA VAL A 68 5.10 -14.03 -5.22
C VAL A 68 4.39 -12.74 -5.59
N LYS A 69 3.06 -12.78 -5.56
CA LYS A 69 2.25 -11.57 -5.42
C LYS A 69 2.43 -11.12 -3.98
N ILE A 70 3.12 -10.00 -3.77
CA ILE A 70 3.20 -9.33 -2.47
C ILE A 70 1.82 -8.73 -2.22
N SER A 71 0.94 -9.48 -1.55
CA SER A 71 -0.35 -9.02 -1.04
C SER A 71 -0.19 -8.61 0.43
N LEU A 72 -0.79 -7.48 0.81
CA LEU A 72 -0.69 -6.84 2.14
C LEU A 72 -1.12 -7.72 3.33
N ASP A 73 -1.69 -8.90 3.09
CA ASP A 73 -2.15 -9.84 4.13
C ASP A 73 -1.06 -10.81 4.63
N THR A 74 0.19 -10.70 4.17
CA THR A 74 1.27 -11.50 4.77
C THR A 74 1.63 -10.92 6.13
N SER A 75 1.24 -11.66 7.16
CA SER A 75 1.49 -11.54 8.61
C SER A 75 2.97 -11.48 9.04
N ASN A 76 3.84 -10.86 8.24
CA ASN A 76 5.28 -10.74 8.49
C ASN A 76 5.69 -9.33 8.92
N LEU A 77 4.73 -8.42 9.15
CA LEU A 77 5.04 -7.16 9.81
C LEU A 77 5.22 -7.46 11.30
N SER A 78 6.44 -7.30 11.81
CA SER A 78 6.72 -7.58 13.22
C SER A 78 5.79 -6.74 14.11
N THR A 79 5.30 -7.33 15.20
CA THR A 79 4.44 -6.64 16.18
C THR A 79 5.07 -5.33 16.67
N ASP A 80 6.39 -5.31 16.79
CA ASP A 80 7.21 -4.13 17.12
C ASP A 80 7.04 -2.98 16.11
N VAL A 81 6.98 -3.25 14.80
CA VAL A 81 6.76 -2.19 13.80
C VAL A 81 5.35 -1.61 13.94
N LEU A 82 4.33 -2.43 14.17
CA LEU A 82 2.96 -1.98 14.38
C LEU A 82 2.83 -1.10 15.65
N GLU A 83 3.50 -1.47 16.74
CA GLU A 83 3.53 -0.67 17.96
C GLU A 83 4.20 0.69 17.74
N ARG A 84 5.33 0.71 17.01
CA ARG A 84 6.01 1.96 16.64
C ARG A 84 5.14 2.85 15.75
N MET A 85 4.41 2.27 14.79
CA MET A 85 3.48 3.04 13.96
C MET A 85 2.42 3.73 14.80
N LYS A 86 1.75 2.97 15.67
CA LYS A 86 0.70 3.51 16.57
C LYS A 86 1.22 4.61 17.50
N LYS A 87 2.50 4.54 17.90
CA LYS A 87 3.13 5.55 18.76
C LYS A 87 3.30 6.91 18.06
N TYR A 88 3.60 6.90 16.77
CA TYR A 88 3.85 8.13 16.00
C TYR A 88 2.61 8.65 15.27
N GLU A 89 1.61 7.80 15.08
CA GLU A 89 0.39 8.15 14.38
C GLU A 89 -0.48 9.12 15.20
N SER A 90 -0.88 10.21 14.57
CA SER A 90 -1.78 11.20 15.16
C SER A 90 -2.65 11.83 14.08
N SER A 91 -3.63 12.66 14.48
CA SER A 91 -4.48 13.36 13.50
C SER A 91 -3.68 14.18 12.50
N ASN A 92 -2.55 14.75 12.91
CA ASN A 92 -1.69 15.62 12.10
C ASN A 92 -0.48 14.92 11.47
N VAL A 93 -0.13 13.72 11.92
CA VAL A 93 1.06 12.97 11.49
C VAL A 93 0.61 11.66 10.85
N LYS A 94 1.00 11.43 9.59
CA LYS A 94 0.86 10.12 8.93
C LYS A 94 2.19 9.40 9.01
N VAL A 95 2.16 8.10 9.31
CA VAL A 95 3.36 7.26 9.33
C VAL A 95 3.47 6.53 8.00
N VAL A 96 4.62 6.65 7.35
CA VAL A 96 4.94 5.98 6.09
C VAL A 96 5.99 4.91 6.38
N LEU A 97 5.79 3.70 5.87
CA LEU A 97 6.75 2.60 6.02
C LEU A 97 7.77 2.62 4.88
N VAL A 98 9.04 2.74 5.23
CA VAL A 98 10.14 2.90 4.27
C VAL A 98 11.13 1.75 4.45
N ASN A 99 11.49 1.07 3.37
CA ASN A 99 12.49 0.01 3.43
C ASN A 99 13.90 0.58 3.40
N CYS A 100 14.64 0.54 4.51
CA CYS A 100 16.03 1.00 4.51
C CYS A 100 16.97 -0.11 4.02
N GLU A 101 17.52 0.05 2.81
CA GLU A 101 18.45 -0.91 2.19
C GLU A 101 19.79 -1.03 2.96
N ARG A 102 20.21 0.03 3.66
CA ARG A 102 21.46 0.01 4.45
C ARG A 102 21.30 -0.76 5.77
N CYS A 103 20.11 -0.69 6.38
CA CYS A 103 19.77 -1.44 7.59
C CYS A 103 19.19 -2.82 7.29
N ASN A 104 18.68 -3.06 6.08
CA ASN A 104 17.82 -4.18 5.75
C ASN A 104 16.58 -4.28 6.66
N ALA A 105 15.97 -3.14 6.99
CA ALA A 105 14.84 -3.05 7.91
C ALA A 105 13.79 -2.04 7.44
N ILE A 106 12.52 -2.31 7.79
CA ILE A 106 11.40 -1.40 7.55
C ILE A 106 11.35 -0.36 8.65
N ILE A 107 11.48 0.91 8.28
CA ILE A 107 11.52 2.05 9.18
C ILE A 107 10.20 2.83 9.09
N PRO A 108 9.49 3.03 10.22
CA PRO A 108 8.33 3.92 10.24
C PRO A 108 8.80 5.39 10.28
N VAL A 109 8.49 6.13 9.23
CA VAL A 109 8.84 7.56 9.09
C VAL A 109 7.59 8.41 9.37
N PRO A 110 7.59 9.24 10.42
CA PRO A 110 6.49 10.17 10.69
C PRO A 110 6.57 11.39 9.76
N VAL A 111 5.48 11.70 9.10
CA VAL A 111 5.36 12.81 8.15
C VAL A 111 4.19 13.70 8.52
N LEU A 112 4.42 15.01 8.56
CA LEU A 112 3.37 16.01 8.81
C LEU A 112 2.44 16.09 7.61
N LYS A 113 1.14 15.83 7.82
CA LYS A 113 0.14 15.85 6.74
C LYS A 113 0.08 17.20 6.05
N LYS A 114 0.18 18.28 6.82
CA LYS A 114 0.15 19.67 6.32
C LYS A 114 1.29 19.95 5.33
N SER A 115 2.48 19.42 5.58
CA SER A 115 3.66 19.66 4.72
C SER A 115 3.52 19.01 3.34
N ILE A 116 2.73 17.93 3.25
CA ILE A 116 2.49 17.21 1.99
C ILE A 116 1.25 17.73 1.26
N LEU A 117 0.13 17.87 1.97
CA LEU A 117 -1.15 18.27 1.37
C LEU A 117 -1.17 19.73 0.90
N ASN A 118 -0.40 20.61 1.54
CA ASN A 118 -0.34 22.03 1.16
C ASN A 118 0.83 22.34 0.21
N SER A 119 1.61 21.34 -0.21
CA SER A 119 2.73 21.59 -1.11
C SER A 119 2.22 21.89 -2.52
N GLU A 120 2.87 22.83 -3.21
CA GLU A 120 2.63 23.08 -4.64
C GLU A 120 3.27 22.00 -5.52
N LEU A 121 4.25 21.26 -4.97
CA LEU A 121 4.94 20.22 -5.69
C LEU A 121 4.08 18.95 -5.72
N PRO A 122 3.88 18.32 -6.89
CA PRO A 122 3.12 17.07 -6.97
C PRO A 122 3.80 15.92 -6.22
N VAL A 123 5.12 16.05 -6.00
CA VAL A 123 5.94 15.11 -5.24
C VAL A 123 6.86 15.89 -4.31
N VAL A 124 6.74 15.63 -3.02
CA VAL A 124 7.43 16.35 -1.95
C VAL A 124 8.58 15.51 -1.40
N PRO A 125 9.83 16.01 -1.43
CA PRO A 125 10.95 15.34 -0.80
C PRO A 125 10.94 15.56 0.72
N ILE A 126 10.93 14.47 1.48
CA ILE A 126 11.08 14.46 2.93
C ILE A 126 12.39 13.76 3.26
N SER A 127 13.22 14.42 4.06
CA SER A 127 14.47 13.87 4.55
C SER A 127 14.32 13.45 6.01
N TYR A 128 14.62 12.19 6.29
CA TYR A 128 14.55 11.61 7.62
C TYR A 128 15.88 10.99 8.00
N VAL A 129 16.46 11.45 9.10
CA VAL A 129 17.73 10.92 9.59
C VAL A 129 17.47 9.69 10.45
N HIS A 130 17.88 8.54 9.94
CA HIS A 130 17.77 7.26 10.63
C HIS A 130 19.08 6.92 11.34
N LYS A 131 18.97 6.45 12.58
CA LYS A 131 20.10 5.98 13.39
C LYS A 131 19.95 4.48 13.63
N ASN A 132 20.86 3.70 13.06
CA ASN A 132 20.95 2.28 13.33
C ASN A 132 21.84 2.05 14.55
N LEU A 133 21.24 1.61 15.65
CA LEU A 133 21.94 1.31 16.90
C LEU A 133 22.82 0.06 16.80
N GLU A 134 22.46 -0.91 15.96
CA GLU A 134 23.18 -2.18 15.83
C GLU A 134 24.53 -1.97 15.12
N LYS A 135 24.51 -1.20 14.03
CA LYS A 135 25.70 -0.94 13.19
C LYS A 135 26.41 0.38 13.55
N LYS A 136 25.91 1.11 14.56
CA LYS A 136 26.37 2.48 14.92
C LYS A 136 26.45 3.40 13.71
N ASP A 137 25.50 3.25 12.80
CA ASP A 137 25.49 3.91 11.50
C ASP A 137 24.35 4.92 11.45
N GLN A 138 24.61 6.08 10.87
CA GLN A 138 23.62 7.14 10.71
C GLN A 138 23.58 7.59 9.26
N HIS A 139 22.39 7.53 8.67
CA HIS A 139 22.18 7.92 7.28
C HIS A 139 20.82 8.62 7.11
N CYS A 140 20.70 9.36 6.02
CA CYS A 140 19.48 10.07 5.68
C CYS A 140 18.68 9.26 4.66
N LEU A 141 17.41 9.04 4.95
CA LEU A 141 16.42 8.54 4.03
C LEU A 141 15.70 9.73 3.41
N THR A 142 15.90 9.95 2.12
CA THR A 142 15.13 10.94 1.35
C THR A 142 14.02 10.22 0.60
N ILE A 143 12.78 10.41 1.05
CA ILE A 143 11.58 9.84 0.43
C ILE A 143 10.82 10.91 -0.34
N TYR A 144 10.32 10.54 -1.50
CA TYR A 144 9.54 11.40 -2.38
C TYR A 144 8.09 10.94 -2.32
N LEU A 145 7.25 11.73 -1.67
CA LEU A 145 5.84 11.41 -1.39
C LEU A 145 4.93 12.23 -2.29
N ASP A 146 3.86 11.64 -2.79
CA ASP A 146 2.76 12.41 -3.39
C ASP A 146 1.73 12.85 -2.34
N HIS A 147 0.65 13.50 -2.80
CA HIS A 147 -0.43 13.96 -1.91
C HIS A 147 -1.24 12.81 -1.27
N ASP A 148 -1.16 11.59 -1.80
CA ASP A 148 -1.75 10.38 -1.21
C ASP A 148 -0.81 9.72 -0.18
N PHE A 149 0.39 10.28 -0.03
CA PHE A 149 1.51 9.81 0.80
C PHE A 149 2.08 8.46 0.32
N ASP A 150 1.93 8.16 -0.96
CA ASP A 150 2.59 7.03 -1.59
C ASP A 150 4.04 7.38 -1.94
N ILE A 151 4.94 6.43 -1.70
CA ILE A 151 6.36 6.59 -2.00
C ILE A 151 6.57 6.43 -3.51
N ARG A 152 6.94 7.51 -4.19
CA ARG A 152 7.29 7.50 -5.62
C ARG A 152 8.76 7.20 -5.86
N ARG A 153 9.62 7.61 -4.94
CA ARG A 153 11.06 7.35 -4.99
C ARG A 153 11.65 7.38 -3.59
N GLN A 154 12.74 6.64 -3.41
CA GLN A 154 13.54 6.66 -2.20
C GLN A 154 15.02 6.81 -2.56
N ARG A 155 15.78 7.53 -1.74
CA ARG A 155 17.24 7.61 -1.79
C ARG A 155 17.82 7.51 -0.39
N ILE A 156 19.04 6.98 -0.30
CA ILE A 156 19.81 6.87 0.93
C ILE A 156 21.07 7.69 0.74
N SER A 157 21.39 8.55 1.71
CA SER A 157 22.58 9.41 1.68
C SER A 157 23.37 9.30 2.98
N ASP A 158 24.69 9.41 2.89
CA ASP A 158 25.54 9.58 4.05
C ASP A 158 25.28 10.91 4.75
N VAL A 159 25.36 10.91 6.09
CA VAL A 159 25.20 12.12 6.89
C VAL A 159 26.52 12.41 7.57
N VAL A 160 27.09 13.58 7.26
CA VAL A 160 28.25 14.12 7.97
C VAL A 160 27.75 15.17 8.95
N ILE A 161 28.03 14.99 10.23
CA ILE A 161 27.69 15.95 11.28
C ILE A 161 29.00 16.65 11.66
N SER A 162 29.13 17.93 11.31
CA SER A 162 30.16 18.79 11.89
C SER A 162 29.69 19.29 13.26
N LEU A 163 30.57 19.24 14.25
CA LEU A 163 30.37 19.93 15.52
C LEU A 163 30.95 21.33 15.34
N ASP A 164 30.11 22.36 15.49
CA ASP A 164 30.53 23.77 15.56
C ASP A 164 31.01 24.12 16.97
#